data_AF-A0A933BN71-F1
#
_entry.id   AF-A0A933BN71-F1
#
_cell.length_a   1.000
_cell.length_b   1.000
_cell.length_c   1.000
_cell.angle_alpha   90.00
_cell.angle_beta   90.00
_cell.angle_gamma   90.00
#
_symmetry.space_group_name_H-M   'P 1'
#
loop_
_entity.id
_entity.type
_entity.pdbx_description
1 polymer ?
#
loop_
_entity_poly.entity_id
_entity_poly.type
_entity_poly.pdbx_seq_one_letter_code
_entity_poly.pdbx_strand_id
1 'polypeptide(L)'
;MQQQSVQHPDRRWVLKVLGGGVAAFLLEAIVGGGPAAHGAEHGGRGLPAIPRRPRPTTLSPALFEGKTARAYQVAKEMPELIEQMSCYCGCNKSHSHQNNLDCYVDRHAFG
;
A
#
# COMPACT_ATOMS: atom_id res chain seq x y z
N MET A 1 -59.60 -7.30 -22.68
CA MET A 1 -58.56 -8.18 -22.08
C MET A 1 -57.86 -8.91 -23.22
N GLN A 2 -56.61 -8.55 -23.53
CA GLN A 2 -55.76 -9.32 -24.45
C GLN A 2 -54.55 -9.80 -23.64
N GLN A 3 -54.48 -11.11 -23.41
CA GLN A 3 -53.36 -11.76 -22.73
C GLN A 3 -52.14 -11.71 -23.66
N GLN A 4 -51.10 -10.98 -23.27
CA GLN A 4 -49.82 -11.01 -23.95
C GLN A 4 -49.07 -12.28 -23.51
N SER A 5 -48.87 -13.19 -24.45
CA SER A 5 -48.05 -14.39 -24.27
C SER A 5 -46.61 -13.98 -24.02
N VAL A 6 -46.10 -14.27 -22.82
CA VAL A 6 -44.68 -14.10 -22.48
C VAL A 6 -43.87 -15.05 -23.35
N GLN A 7 -43.24 -14.53 -24.41
CA GLN A 7 -42.31 -15.27 -25.23
C GLN A 7 -41.01 -15.46 -24.43
N HIS A 8 -40.77 -16.68 -23.97
CA HIS A 8 -39.53 -17.02 -23.25
C HIS A 8 -38.38 -17.02 -24.28
N PRO A 9 -37.36 -16.15 -24.15
CA PRO A 9 -36.29 -16.07 -25.14
C PRO A 9 -35.53 -17.40 -25.21
N ASP A 10 -35.26 -17.86 -26.44
CA ASP A 10 -34.56 -19.12 -26.71
C ASP A 10 -33.19 -19.11 -25.99
N ARG A 11 -32.95 -20.13 -25.16
CA ARG A 11 -31.70 -20.32 -24.41
C ARG A 11 -30.48 -20.29 -25.33
N ARG A 12 -30.63 -20.66 -26.60
CA ARG A 12 -29.57 -20.61 -27.63
C ARG A 12 -29.22 -19.18 -28.03
N TRP A 13 -30.19 -18.26 -28.02
CA TRP A 13 -29.94 -16.84 -28.24
C TRP A 13 -29.19 -16.24 -27.05
N VAL A 14 -29.61 -16.57 -25.83
CA VAL A 14 -28.93 -16.16 -24.59
C VAL A 14 -27.49 -16.68 -24.55
N LEU A 15 -27.25 -17.94 -24.92
CA LEU A 15 -25.90 -18.52 -24.98
C LEU A 15 -25.00 -17.86 -26.04
N LYS A 16 -25.57 -17.42 -27.18
CA LYS A 16 -24.81 -16.68 -28.20
C LYS A 16 -24.42 -15.28 -27.72
N VAL A 17 -25.32 -14.59 -27.02
CA VAL A 17 -25.04 -13.26 -26.45
C VAL A 17 -23.99 -13.36 -25.35
N LEU A 18 -24.12 -14.33 -24.44
CA LEU A 18 -23.15 -14.54 -23.36
C LEU A 18 -21.79 -15.04 -23.88
N GLY A 19 -21.77 -15.98 -24.81
CA GLY A 19 -20.53 -16.53 -25.38
C GLY A 19 -19.77 -15.52 -26.24
N GLY A 20 -20.48 -14.72 -27.04
CA GLY A 20 -19.87 -13.66 -27.85
C GLY A 20 -19.26 -12.54 -27.01
N GLY A 21 -19.92 -12.16 -25.91
CA GLY A 21 -19.42 -11.15 -24.98
C GLY A 21 -18.14 -11.58 -24.25
N VAL A 22 -18.06 -12.84 -23.81
CA VAL A 22 -16.86 -13.38 -23.14
C VAL A 22 -15.68 -13.47 -24.11
N ALA A 23 -15.91 -13.93 -25.35
CA ALA A 23 -14.86 -14.01 -26.35
C ALA A 23 -14.30 -12.62 -26.74
N ALA A 24 -15.16 -11.60 -26.84
CA ALA A 24 -14.74 -10.22 -27.07
C ALA A 24 -13.95 -9.65 -25.88
N PHE A 25 -14.40 -9.88 -24.64
CA PHE A 25 -13.70 -9.44 -23.43
C PHE A 25 -12.30 -10.06 -23.27
N LEU A 26 -12.17 -11.35 -23.61
CA LEU A 26 -10.88 -12.04 -23.57
C LEU A 26 -9.93 -11.57 -24.67
N LEU A 27 -10.45 -11.22 -25.86
CA LEU A 27 -9.61 -10.73 -26.96
C LEU A 27 -9.06 -9.32 -26.67
N GLU A 28 -9.87 -8.45 -26.06
CA GLU A 28 -9.44 -7.11 -25.63
C GLU A 28 -8.37 -7.16 -24.52
N ALA A 29 -8.40 -8.16 -23.62
CA ALA A 29 -7.40 -8.32 -22.57
C ALA A 29 -6.01 -8.78 -23.07
N ILE A 30 -5.92 -9.33 -24.29
CA ILE A 30 -4.67 -9.83 -24.87
C ILE A 30 -3.95 -8.74 -25.67
N VAL A 31 -4.69 -7.78 -26.25
CA VAL A 31 -4.11 -6.74 -27.14
C VAL A 31 -4.19 -5.33 -26.54
N GLY A 32 -5.20 -5.04 -25.72
CA GLY A 32 -5.40 -3.73 -25.10
C GLY A 32 -5.03 -3.77 -23.63
N GLY A 33 -3.94 -3.11 -23.26
CA GLY A 33 -3.67 -2.76 -21.86
C GLY A 33 -4.94 -2.15 -21.25
N GLY A 34 -5.55 -2.86 -20.29
CA GLY A 34 -6.82 -2.48 -19.70
C GLY A 34 -6.77 -1.08 -19.09
N PRO A 35 -7.95 -0.42 -18.92
CA PRO A 35 -8.01 0.91 -18.34
C PRO A 35 -7.31 0.90 -16.97
N ALA A 36 -6.28 1.75 -16.86
CA ALA A 36 -5.57 2.00 -15.62
C ALA A 36 -6.62 2.20 -14.53
N ALA A 37 -6.67 1.25 -13.60
CA ALA A 37 -7.58 1.29 -12.48
C ALA A 37 -7.45 2.64 -11.78
N HIS A 38 -8.56 3.36 -11.78
CA HIS A 38 -8.99 4.33 -10.79
C HIS A 38 -8.15 4.32 -9.51
N GLY A 39 -7.66 5.52 -9.14
CA GLY A 39 -7.48 5.95 -7.76
C GLY A 39 -6.61 5.06 -6.89
N ALA A 40 -5.35 5.46 -6.71
CA ALA A 40 -4.63 5.13 -5.49
C ALA A 40 -4.02 6.39 -4.88
N GLU A 41 -4.89 7.31 -4.51
CA GLU A 41 -4.65 8.22 -3.40
C GLU A 41 -4.69 7.35 -2.12
N HIS A 42 -3.54 6.85 -1.67
CA HIS A 42 -3.41 6.22 -0.36
C HIS A 42 -2.08 6.63 0.27
N GLY A 43 -2.12 7.69 1.07
CA GLY A 43 -1.33 7.70 2.31
C GLY A 43 -1.68 6.41 3.07
N GLY A 44 -0.67 5.59 3.34
CA GLY A 44 -0.85 4.35 4.11
C GLY A 44 -1.16 3.08 3.29
N ARG A 45 -0.39 2.77 2.25
CA ARG A 45 -0.12 1.35 1.93
C ARG A 45 1.12 0.97 2.70
N GLY A 46 0.94 0.21 3.79
CA GLY A 46 2.00 -0.23 4.70
C GLY A 46 3.19 -0.76 3.91
N LEU A 47 4.21 0.08 3.77
CA LEU A 47 5.49 -0.36 3.27
C LEU A 47 6.00 -1.40 4.25
N PRO A 48 6.50 -2.56 3.80
CA PRO A 48 7.15 -3.48 4.72
C PRO A 48 8.24 -2.69 5.45
N ALA A 49 8.31 -2.81 6.77
CA ALA A 49 9.50 -2.37 7.47
C ALA A 49 10.65 -3.22 6.95
N ILE A 50 11.62 -2.62 6.26
CA ILE A 50 12.78 -3.33 5.72
C ILE A 50 13.93 -3.11 6.71
N PRO A 51 14.31 -4.09 7.54
CA PRO A 51 15.42 -3.95 8.47
C PRO A 51 16.74 -3.75 7.72
N ARG A 52 17.59 -2.84 8.21
CA ARG A 52 18.93 -2.59 7.65
C ARG A 52 19.99 -3.41 8.38
N ARG A 53 21.00 -3.86 7.64
CA ARG A 53 22.17 -4.59 8.17
C ARG A 53 23.44 -3.98 7.56
N PRO A 54 24.35 -3.38 8.36
CA PRO A 54 24.23 -3.15 9.81
C PRO A 54 23.08 -2.19 10.15
N ARG A 55 22.60 -2.24 11.39
CA ARG A 55 21.59 -1.27 11.87
C ARG A 55 22.22 0.13 11.93
N PRO A 56 21.45 1.17 11.62
CA PRO A 56 21.95 2.53 11.76
C PRO A 56 22.14 2.90 13.23
N THR A 57 23.02 3.86 13.48
CA THR A 57 23.15 4.49 14.80
C THR A 57 22.13 5.61 14.93
N THR A 58 21.34 5.60 16.00
CA THR A 58 20.38 6.66 16.31
C THR A 58 21.07 7.86 16.97
N LEU A 59 20.45 9.04 16.89
CA LEU A 59 20.92 10.22 17.60
C LEU A 59 20.86 10.02 19.13
N SER A 60 21.76 10.71 19.83
CA SER A 60 21.79 10.68 21.30
C SER A 60 20.52 11.30 21.90
N PRO A 61 19.85 10.62 22.85
CA PRO A 61 18.71 11.17 23.59
C PRO A 61 18.99 12.50 24.28
N ALA A 62 20.26 12.74 24.66
CA ALA A 62 20.70 13.96 25.33
C ALA A 62 20.58 15.23 24.47
N LEU A 63 20.28 15.09 23.16
CA LEU A 63 20.05 16.21 22.25
C LEU A 63 18.61 16.75 22.31
N PHE A 64 17.75 16.12 23.12
CA PHE A 64 16.32 16.39 23.17
C PHE A 64 15.83 16.44 24.62
N GLU A 65 14.59 16.90 24.81
CA GLU A 65 13.94 16.99 26.11
C GLU A 65 12.61 16.23 26.13
N GLY A 66 12.09 15.95 27.33
CA GLY A 66 10.76 15.39 27.55
C GLY A 66 10.51 14.08 26.80
N LYS A 67 9.34 13.98 26.16
CA LYS A 67 8.91 12.77 25.44
C LYS A 67 9.82 12.42 24.27
N THR A 68 10.41 13.43 23.63
CA THR A 68 11.32 13.22 22.50
C THR A 68 12.59 12.53 22.97
N ALA A 69 13.24 13.01 24.03
CA ALA A 69 14.40 12.34 24.61
C ALA A 69 14.10 10.86 24.90
N ARG A 70 12.94 10.58 25.50
CA ARG A 70 12.51 9.21 25.81
C ARG A 70 12.29 8.35 24.55
N ALA A 71 11.75 8.92 23.48
CA ALA A 71 11.57 8.21 22.21
C ALA A 71 12.91 7.81 21.58
N TYR A 72 13.89 8.74 21.54
CA TYR A 72 15.24 8.44 21.05
C TYR A 72 15.95 7.43 21.96
N GLN A 73 15.71 7.47 23.28
CA GLN A 73 16.26 6.47 24.21
C GLN A 73 15.74 5.07 23.88
N VAL A 74 14.43 4.92 23.71
CA VAL A 74 13.79 3.66 23.32
C VAL A 74 14.34 3.16 21.97
N ALA A 75 14.49 4.05 20.98
CA ALA A 75 15.04 3.68 19.68
C ALA A 75 16.50 3.21 19.74
N LYS A 76 17.29 3.78 20.66
CA LYS A 76 18.66 3.36 20.93
C LYS A 76 18.73 2.02 21.66
N GLU A 77 17.85 1.78 22.63
CA GLU A 77 17.87 0.61 23.50
C GLU A 77 17.24 -0.64 22.87
N MET A 78 16.24 -0.48 22.00
CA MET A 78 15.50 -1.60 21.39
C MET A 78 15.45 -1.51 19.84
N PRO A 79 16.59 -1.36 19.15
CA PRO A 79 16.60 -1.09 17.71
C PRO A 79 15.99 -2.24 16.89
N GLU A 80 16.08 -3.49 17.36
CA GLU A 80 15.43 -4.66 16.75
C GLU A 80 13.91 -4.62 16.78
N LEU A 81 13.31 -3.99 17.79
CA LEU A 81 11.86 -3.83 17.85
C LEU A 81 11.43 -2.69 16.94
N ILE A 82 12.15 -1.56 16.98
CA ILE A 82 11.79 -0.37 16.22
C ILE A 82 11.95 -0.60 14.72
N GLU A 83 12.95 -1.36 14.27
CA GLU A 83 13.15 -1.66 12.84
C GLU A 83 12.06 -2.55 12.21
N GLN A 84 11.24 -3.24 13.02
CA GLN A 84 10.11 -4.06 12.54
C GLN A 84 8.85 -3.23 12.30
N MET A 85 8.82 -1.99 12.76
CA MET A 85 7.70 -1.09 12.53
C MET A 85 7.90 -0.30 11.25
N SER A 86 6.83 -0.21 10.44
CA SER A 86 6.82 0.67 9.28
C SER A 86 6.95 2.13 9.72
N CYS A 87 7.60 2.95 8.90
CA CYS A 87 7.56 4.39 9.09
C CYS A 87 6.19 4.92 8.64
N TYR A 88 5.52 5.69 9.51
CA TYR A 88 4.19 6.27 9.23
C TYR A 88 4.26 7.69 8.67
N CYS A 89 5.45 8.30 8.60
CA CYS A 89 5.64 9.66 8.10
C CYS A 89 5.57 9.77 6.57
N GLY A 90 5.67 8.65 5.84
CA GLY A 90 5.73 8.65 4.37
C GLY A 90 7.04 9.18 3.78
N CYS A 91 8.09 9.32 4.60
CA CYS A 91 9.37 9.90 4.22
C CYS A 91 10.31 8.98 3.42
N ASN A 92 9.87 7.77 3.07
CA ASN A 92 10.69 6.77 2.40
C ASN A 92 11.20 7.20 1.01
N LYS A 93 10.47 8.10 0.35
CA LYS A 93 10.86 8.65 -0.95
C LYS A 93 11.75 9.89 -0.85
N SER A 94 11.68 10.62 0.25
CA SER A 94 12.35 11.92 0.42
C SER A 94 13.60 11.86 1.29
N HIS A 95 13.64 10.96 2.28
CA HIS A 95 14.73 10.88 3.27
C HIS A 95 15.46 9.53 3.26
N SER A 96 15.19 8.66 2.28
CA SER A 96 15.78 7.30 2.17
C SER A 96 15.52 6.34 3.35
N HIS A 97 14.69 6.73 4.31
CA HIS A 97 14.28 5.91 5.47
C HIS A 97 13.39 4.74 5.04
N GLN A 98 13.68 3.52 5.53
CA GLN A 98 13.03 2.28 5.11
C GLN A 98 12.15 1.64 6.20
N ASN A 99 12.37 2.01 7.46
CA ASN A 99 11.61 1.54 8.62
C ASN A 99 11.58 2.65 9.70
N ASN A 100 10.89 2.41 10.83
CA ASN A 100 10.76 3.41 11.89
C ASN A 100 12.11 3.74 12.57
N LEU A 101 13.03 2.78 12.69
CA LEU A 101 14.35 3.02 13.30
C LEU A 101 15.15 4.06 12.49
N ASP A 102 14.98 4.05 11.17
CA ASP A 102 15.67 4.98 10.28
C ASP A 102 15.29 6.44 10.56
N CYS A 103 14.09 6.74 11.08
CA CYS A 103 13.71 8.10 11.44
C CYS A 103 14.50 8.68 12.62
N TYR A 104 15.17 7.85 13.41
CA TYR A 104 15.92 8.26 14.60
C TYR A 104 17.40 8.54 14.32
N VAL A 105 17.86 8.41 13.06
CA VAL A 105 19.26 8.68 12.66
C VAL A 105 19.55 10.16 12.51
N ASP A 106 18.49 10.95 12.31
CA ASP A 106 18.50 12.40 12.23
C ASP A 106 17.40 12.97 13.12
N ARG A 107 17.06 14.25 12.93
CA ARG A 107 16.02 14.92 13.72
C ARG A 107 14.60 14.65 13.23
N HIS A 108 14.39 13.84 12.21
CA HIS A 108 13.08 13.66 11.57
C HIS A 108 12.04 13.02 12.50
N ALA A 109 12.44 12.10 13.39
CA ALA A 109 11.53 11.51 14.38
C ALA A 109 10.95 12.51 15.41
N PHE A 110 11.46 13.75 15.46
CA PHE A 110 10.96 14.80 16.34
C PHE A 110 9.77 15.60 15.75
N GLY A 111 9.52 15.51 14.44
CA GLY A 111 8.52 16.32 13.72
C GLY A 111 9.16 17.37 12.82
#